data_AF-Q9JZN0-F1
#
_entry.id   AF-Q9JZN0-F1
#
_cell.length_a   1.000
_cell.length_b   1.000
_cell.length_c   1.000
_cell.angle_alpha   90.00
_cell.angle_beta   90.00
_cell.angle_gamma   90.00
#
_symmetry.space_group_name_H-M   'P 1'
#
loop_
_entity.id
_entity.type
_entity.pdbx_description
1 polymer ?
#
loop_
_entity_poly.entity_id
_entity_poly.type
_entity_poly.pdbx_seq_one_letter_code
_entity_poly.pdbx_strand_id
1 'polypeptide(L)'
;MKIGIPRESLSGETRVACTPATVALLGKLGFETVVESGAGLAASLDDAAYQTAGATVADKAAVWVCPLIYKVNAPSEQELPLLNEGQTIVSFLWPRQNEALVEALRAKKVNALAMDMVPRISRAQALDALSSMANISGYRAVIEAANAFGRFFTGQITAAGKVPPAQVLVIGAGVAGLAAIGTANSLGAVVRAFDTRLEVAEQIESMGGKFLKLDFPQESGGSGDGYAKVMSDEFIAAEMKLFAEQAKEVDIIITTAAIPGKPAPKLITKEMVESMKSGSVIVDLAAATGGNCELTRPGELSVTGNGVKIIGYTDMANRLAGQSSQLYATNLVNLTKLLSPNKDGEITLDFEDVIIRNMTVTHDGEITFPPPPIQVSAQPQQTPSEKAVPAAKPEPKPVPLWKKLAPAVIAAVLVLWVGAVAPAAFLNHFIVFVLACVIGYYVVWNVSHSLHTPLMSVTNAISGIIVVGALLQIGQGNGFVSLLSFVAILIAGINIFGGFAVTRRMLNMFKKG
;
A
#
# COMPACT_ATOMS: atom_id res chain seq x y z
N MET A 1 -12.10 15.52 -26.82
CA MET A 1 -10.66 15.43 -27.20
C MET A 1 -10.16 13.97 -27.40
N LYS A 2 -9.09 13.76 -28.20
CA LYS A 2 -8.39 12.46 -28.37
C LYS A 2 -7.13 12.35 -27.50
N ILE A 3 -6.89 11.17 -26.92
CA ILE A 3 -5.68 10.83 -26.16
C ILE A 3 -4.83 9.85 -26.98
N GLY A 4 -3.61 10.24 -27.30
CA GLY A 4 -2.61 9.41 -27.97
C GLY A 4 -1.76 8.62 -26.98
N ILE A 5 -1.66 7.31 -27.19
CA ILE A 5 -0.82 6.38 -26.41
C ILE A 5 0.25 5.80 -27.33
N PRO A 6 1.40 6.47 -27.49
CA PRO A 6 2.48 5.98 -28.33
C PRO A 6 3.16 4.77 -27.67
N ARG A 7 3.82 3.96 -28.49
CA ARG A 7 4.69 2.90 -28.03
C ARG A 7 5.93 3.51 -27.37
N GLU A 8 6.36 2.94 -26.26
CA GLU A 8 7.58 3.38 -25.60
C GLU A 8 8.82 3.06 -26.46
N SER A 9 9.69 4.06 -26.63
CA SER A 9 10.90 4.00 -27.46
C SER A 9 12.17 3.70 -26.67
N LEU A 10 12.12 3.85 -25.34
CA LEU A 10 13.24 3.53 -24.45
C LEU A 10 13.54 2.02 -24.50
N SER A 11 14.79 1.66 -24.76
CA SER A 11 15.22 0.26 -24.80
C SER A 11 14.97 -0.44 -23.46
N GLY A 12 14.33 -1.61 -23.50
CA GLY A 12 13.98 -2.36 -22.29
C GLY A 12 12.74 -1.86 -21.56
N GLU A 13 12.07 -0.80 -22.07
CA GLU A 13 10.75 -0.44 -21.58
C GLU A 13 9.70 -1.44 -22.05
N THR A 14 8.92 -1.94 -21.10
CA THR A 14 7.90 -2.96 -21.34
C THR A 14 6.51 -2.51 -20.93
N ARG A 15 6.41 -1.39 -20.20
CA ARG A 15 5.16 -0.80 -19.73
C ARG A 15 4.52 0.05 -20.83
N VAL A 16 3.24 0.35 -20.64
CA VAL A 16 2.43 1.20 -21.52
C VAL A 16 1.55 2.13 -20.68
N ALA A 17 1.30 3.34 -21.17
CA ALA A 17 0.58 4.38 -20.44
C ALA A 17 -0.95 4.19 -20.37
N CYS A 18 -1.49 3.19 -21.08
CA CYS A 18 -2.90 2.85 -21.07
C CYS A 18 -3.09 1.34 -21.19
N THR A 19 -4.08 0.79 -20.51
CA THR A 19 -4.51 -0.61 -20.63
C THR A 19 -5.94 -0.69 -21.16
N PRO A 20 -6.39 -1.84 -21.70
CA PRO A 20 -7.78 -2.01 -22.11
C PRO A 20 -8.80 -1.66 -21.00
N ALA A 21 -8.48 -1.94 -19.73
CA ALA A 21 -9.34 -1.57 -18.61
C ALA A 21 -9.46 -0.04 -18.43
N THR A 22 -8.38 0.71 -18.66
CA THR A 22 -8.40 2.18 -18.52
C THR A 22 -8.97 2.89 -19.74
N VAL A 23 -8.93 2.29 -20.94
CA VAL A 23 -9.62 2.82 -22.14
C VAL A 23 -11.09 3.08 -21.83
N ALA A 24 -11.79 2.10 -21.24
CA ALA A 24 -13.19 2.23 -20.88
C ALA A 24 -13.44 3.32 -19.82
N LEU A 25 -12.47 3.56 -18.92
CA LEU A 25 -12.56 4.62 -17.92
C LEU A 25 -12.35 6.01 -18.54
N LEU A 26 -11.41 6.15 -19.48
CA LEU A 26 -11.18 7.38 -20.22
C LEU A 26 -12.38 7.73 -21.13
N GLY A 27 -13.00 6.72 -21.75
CA GLY A 27 -14.23 6.91 -22.52
C GLY A 27 -15.39 7.47 -21.69
N LYS A 28 -15.53 7.03 -20.42
CA LYS A 28 -16.52 7.58 -19.48
C LYS A 28 -16.25 9.03 -19.07
N LEU A 29 -15.05 9.55 -19.33
CA LEU A 29 -14.67 10.93 -19.11
C LEU A 29 -14.80 11.79 -20.40
N GLY A 30 -15.31 11.21 -21.50
CA GLY A 30 -15.53 11.88 -22.78
C GLY A 30 -14.36 11.83 -23.75
N PHE A 31 -13.31 11.05 -23.44
CA PHE A 31 -12.10 10.97 -24.29
C PHE A 31 -12.13 9.77 -25.23
N GLU A 32 -11.68 10.00 -26.46
CA GLU A 32 -11.36 8.93 -27.41
C GLU A 32 -9.89 8.52 -27.25
N THR A 33 -9.61 7.23 -27.07
CA THR A 33 -8.23 6.74 -26.92
C THR A 33 -7.71 6.20 -28.26
N VAL A 34 -6.54 6.69 -28.68
CA VAL A 34 -5.82 6.23 -29.88
C VAL A 34 -4.50 5.60 -29.45
N VAL A 35 -4.32 4.31 -29.70
CA VAL A 35 -3.18 3.52 -29.25
C VAL A 35 -2.30 3.15 -30.44
N GLU A 36 -0.98 3.34 -30.32
CA GLU A 36 -0.04 2.90 -31.36
C GLU A 36 -0.04 1.37 -31.46
N SER A 37 -0.10 0.84 -32.69
CA SER A 37 -0.06 -0.60 -32.90
C SER A 37 1.16 -1.24 -32.24
N GLY A 38 0.91 -2.27 -31.45
CA GLY A 38 1.92 -3.00 -30.71
C GLY A 38 2.43 -2.30 -29.43
N ALA A 39 1.85 -1.17 -29.01
CA ALA A 39 2.30 -0.45 -27.81
C ALA A 39 2.22 -1.29 -26.52
N GLY A 40 1.19 -2.13 -26.38
CA GLY A 40 0.95 -2.95 -25.19
C GLY A 40 1.58 -4.34 -25.20
N LEU A 41 2.22 -4.77 -26.31
CA LEU A 41 2.64 -6.17 -26.49
C LEU A 41 3.60 -6.66 -25.40
N ALA A 42 4.58 -5.82 -25.01
CA ALA A 42 5.53 -6.15 -23.96
C ALA A 42 4.88 -6.26 -22.57
N ALA A 43 3.71 -5.63 -22.38
CA ALA A 43 2.87 -5.75 -21.19
C ALA A 43 1.85 -6.90 -21.28
N SER A 44 1.92 -7.74 -22.32
CA SER A 44 0.94 -8.80 -22.62
C SER A 44 -0.47 -8.25 -22.88
N LEU A 45 -0.56 -7.09 -23.54
CA LEU A 45 -1.80 -6.44 -23.95
C LEU A 45 -1.80 -6.31 -25.48
N ASP A 46 -2.58 -7.15 -26.16
CA ASP A 46 -2.65 -7.13 -27.62
C ASP A 46 -3.55 -6.00 -28.15
N ASP A 47 -3.34 -5.65 -29.42
CA ASP A 47 -4.10 -4.60 -30.11
C ASP A 47 -5.61 -4.90 -30.16
N ALA A 48 -5.97 -6.19 -30.24
CA ALA A 48 -7.37 -6.64 -30.27
C ALA A 48 -8.10 -6.34 -28.95
N ALA A 49 -7.42 -6.48 -27.81
CA ALA A 49 -7.96 -6.13 -26.51
C ALA A 49 -8.24 -4.62 -26.39
N TYR A 50 -7.37 -3.77 -26.95
CA TYR A 50 -7.60 -2.32 -27.02
C TYR A 50 -8.81 -1.98 -27.90
N GLN A 51 -8.91 -2.59 -29.08
CA GLN A 51 -10.06 -2.41 -29.98
C GLN A 51 -11.37 -2.84 -29.31
N THR A 52 -11.37 -4.00 -28.64
CA THR A 52 -12.54 -4.52 -27.90
C THR A 52 -12.95 -3.59 -26.76
N ALA A 53 -11.99 -2.93 -26.11
CA ALA A 53 -12.24 -1.95 -25.06
C ALA A 53 -12.72 -0.58 -25.59
N GLY A 54 -12.75 -0.38 -26.92
CA GLY A 54 -13.21 0.84 -27.56
C GLY A 54 -12.13 1.85 -27.95
N ALA A 55 -10.84 1.46 -27.92
CA ALA A 55 -9.76 2.29 -28.43
C ALA A 55 -9.59 2.12 -29.95
N THR A 56 -9.12 3.17 -30.61
CA THR A 56 -8.65 3.10 -31.99
C THR A 56 -7.18 2.70 -32.00
N VAL A 57 -6.83 1.59 -32.65
CA VAL A 57 -5.43 1.22 -32.89
C VAL A 57 -4.96 1.86 -34.19
N ALA A 58 -3.85 2.59 -34.16
CA ALA A 58 -3.37 3.38 -35.29
C ALA A 58 -1.83 3.32 -35.42
N ASP A 59 -1.31 3.90 -36.51
CA ASP A 59 0.12 4.06 -36.69
C ASP A 59 0.71 5.18 -35.80
N LYS A 60 2.04 5.25 -35.76
CA LYS A 60 2.76 6.25 -34.99
C LYS A 60 2.33 7.67 -35.33
N ALA A 61 2.19 8.02 -36.61
CA ALA A 61 1.87 9.39 -37.02
C ALA A 61 0.49 9.83 -36.48
N ALA A 62 -0.53 8.96 -36.58
CA ALA A 62 -1.87 9.23 -36.09
C ALA A 62 -1.94 9.40 -34.55
N VAL A 63 -1.05 8.74 -33.82
CA VAL A 63 -1.01 8.84 -32.35
C VAL A 63 -0.36 10.15 -31.90
N TRP A 64 0.76 10.54 -32.50
CA TRP A 64 1.51 11.74 -32.12
C TRP A 64 0.81 13.05 -32.50
N VAL A 65 -0.15 13.04 -33.42
CA VAL A 65 -1.00 14.23 -33.70
C VAL A 65 -2.12 14.45 -32.68
N CYS A 66 -2.34 13.51 -31.74
CA CYS A 66 -3.37 13.68 -30.72
C CYS A 66 -3.08 14.89 -29.81
N PRO A 67 -4.10 15.69 -29.45
CA PRO A 67 -3.93 16.89 -28.62
C PRO A 67 -3.45 16.59 -27.19
N LEU A 68 -3.75 15.41 -26.66
CA LEU A 68 -3.25 14.92 -25.37
C LEU A 68 -2.45 13.63 -25.58
N ILE A 69 -1.23 13.56 -25.09
CA ILE A 69 -0.35 12.39 -25.20
C ILE A 69 -0.01 11.87 -23.81
N TYR A 70 -0.25 10.58 -23.56
CA TYR A 70 0.19 9.89 -22.36
C TYR A 70 1.32 8.92 -22.69
N LYS A 71 2.46 9.12 -22.02
CA LYS A 71 3.64 8.26 -22.11
C LYS A 71 4.07 7.82 -20.72
N VAL A 72 4.84 6.74 -20.63
CA VAL A 72 5.49 6.35 -19.38
C VAL A 72 6.72 7.22 -19.19
N ASN A 73 7.68 7.15 -20.11
CA ASN A 73 8.93 7.90 -20.03
C ASN A 73 8.85 9.23 -20.79
N ALA A 74 9.79 10.11 -20.49
CA ALA A 74 9.99 11.35 -21.22
C ALA A 74 10.11 11.11 -22.74
N PRO A 75 9.62 12.04 -23.58
CA PRO A 75 9.84 11.95 -25.02
C PRO A 75 11.34 12.02 -25.31
N SER A 76 11.82 11.09 -26.13
CA SER A 76 13.20 11.08 -26.61
C SER A 76 13.47 12.22 -27.58
N GLU A 77 14.75 12.50 -27.87
CA GLU A 77 15.14 13.51 -28.87
C GLU A 77 14.53 13.27 -30.26
N GLN A 78 14.26 12.01 -30.61
CA GLN A 78 13.63 11.64 -31.88
C GLN A 78 12.12 11.83 -31.87
N GLU A 79 11.50 11.85 -30.69
CA GLU A 79 10.07 12.03 -30.49
C GLU A 79 9.70 13.51 -30.30
N LEU A 80 10.61 14.34 -29.77
CA LEU A 80 10.39 15.78 -29.59
C LEU A 80 9.92 16.48 -30.88
N PRO A 81 10.51 16.23 -32.07
CA PRO A 81 10.03 16.81 -33.33
C PRO A 81 8.57 16.48 -33.66
N LEU A 82 8.05 15.33 -33.20
CA LEU A 82 6.68 14.86 -33.47
C LEU A 82 5.61 15.63 -32.69
N LEU A 83 6.02 16.33 -31.62
CA LEU A 83 5.12 17.18 -30.83
C LEU A 83 4.81 18.49 -31.55
N ASN A 84 3.55 18.89 -31.50
CA ASN A 84 3.00 20.10 -32.10
C ASN A 84 2.69 21.17 -31.03
N GLU A 85 2.68 22.42 -31.46
CA GLU A 85 2.29 23.57 -30.63
C GLU A 85 0.89 23.37 -30.02
N GLY A 86 0.74 23.69 -28.73
CA GLY A 86 -0.52 23.58 -28.00
C GLY A 86 -0.90 22.16 -27.54
N GLN A 87 -0.14 21.13 -27.92
CA GLN A 87 -0.37 19.78 -27.39
C GLN A 87 -0.02 19.70 -25.90
N THR A 88 -0.71 18.81 -25.19
CA THR A 88 -0.40 18.45 -23.81
C THR A 88 0.25 17.07 -23.76
N ILE A 89 1.40 16.94 -23.10
CA ILE A 89 2.07 15.66 -22.83
C ILE A 89 2.14 15.40 -21.33
N VAL A 90 1.83 14.15 -20.94
CA VAL A 90 1.96 13.67 -19.56
C VAL A 90 2.86 12.45 -19.55
N SER A 91 3.94 12.52 -18.76
CA SER A 91 4.89 11.42 -18.57
C SER A 91 5.77 11.67 -17.34
N PHE A 92 6.69 10.75 -17.01
CA PHE A 92 7.81 11.08 -16.14
C PHE A 92 8.81 11.96 -16.90
N LEU A 93 9.10 13.16 -16.39
CA LEU A 93 9.98 14.15 -17.05
C LEU A 93 11.27 14.42 -16.28
N TRP A 94 11.26 14.31 -14.95
CA TRP A 94 12.41 14.61 -14.08
C TRP A 94 13.03 15.99 -14.39
N PRO A 95 12.25 17.09 -14.28
CA PRO A 95 12.64 18.39 -14.82
C PRO A 95 13.90 18.98 -14.19
N ARG A 96 14.22 18.61 -12.94
CA ARG A 96 15.46 19.02 -12.26
C ARG A 96 16.71 18.35 -12.84
N GLN A 97 16.57 17.18 -13.43
CA GLN A 97 17.67 16.42 -14.04
C GLN A 97 17.78 16.66 -15.54
N ASN A 98 16.67 17.05 -16.19
CA ASN A 98 16.54 17.14 -17.64
C ASN A 98 16.21 18.56 -18.11
N GLU A 99 17.01 19.56 -17.74
CA GLU A 99 16.78 20.97 -18.10
C GLU A 99 16.67 21.18 -19.63
N ALA A 100 17.50 20.47 -20.41
CA ALA A 100 17.47 20.55 -21.88
C ALA A 100 16.14 20.05 -22.47
N LEU A 101 15.53 19.02 -21.88
CA LEU A 101 14.22 18.52 -22.29
C LEU A 101 13.13 19.56 -22.00
N VAL A 102 13.17 20.17 -20.81
CA VAL A 102 12.22 21.21 -20.40
C VAL A 102 12.28 22.40 -21.37
N GLU A 103 13.50 22.84 -21.72
CA GLU A 103 13.69 23.93 -22.67
C GLU A 103 13.21 23.57 -24.08
N ALA A 104 13.40 22.33 -24.54
CA ALA A 104 12.90 21.87 -25.83
C ALA A 104 11.36 21.83 -25.90
N LEU A 105 10.71 21.39 -24.82
CA LEU A 105 9.24 21.41 -24.70
C LEU A 105 8.70 22.84 -24.66
N ARG A 106 9.36 23.73 -23.93
CA ARG A 106 9.07 25.17 -23.89
C ARG A 106 9.18 25.80 -25.29
N ALA A 107 10.27 25.56 -26.01
CA ALA A 107 10.50 26.12 -27.34
C ALA A 107 9.42 25.70 -28.36
N LYS A 108 8.86 24.49 -28.20
CA LYS A 108 7.73 23.99 -29.00
C LYS A 108 6.35 24.44 -28.51
N LYS A 109 6.27 25.19 -27.40
CA LYS A 109 5.03 25.60 -26.75
C LYS A 109 4.10 24.40 -26.47
N VAL A 110 4.70 23.33 -25.96
CA VAL A 110 3.99 22.14 -25.49
C VAL A 110 3.68 22.31 -24.01
N ASN A 111 2.47 21.93 -23.62
CA ASN A 111 2.05 21.87 -22.22
C ASN A 111 2.53 20.54 -21.63
N ALA A 112 3.50 20.56 -20.71
CA ALA A 112 4.10 19.35 -20.17
C ALA A 112 3.77 19.16 -18.70
N LEU A 113 3.13 18.04 -18.35
CA LEU A 113 2.84 17.66 -16.97
C LEU A 113 3.73 16.48 -16.56
N ALA A 114 4.49 16.66 -15.49
CA ALA A 114 5.40 15.68 -14.94
C ALA A 114 4.73 14.81 -13.86
N MET A 115 4.64 13.50 -14.09
CA MET A 115 4.11 12.55 -13.11
C MET A 115 5.02 12.38 -11.89
N ASP A 116 6.31 12.67 -12.02
CA ASP A 116 7.26 12.73 -10.89
C ASP A 116 7.09 13.99 -10.02
N MET A 117 6.31 14.97 -10.48
CA MET A 117 6.02 16.22 -9.77
C MET A 117 4.63 16.22 -9.09
N VAL A 118 3.96 15.06 -8.99
CA VAL A 118 2.73 14.93 -8.19
C VAL A 118 3.05 15.28 -6.72
N PRO A 119 2.37 16.28 -6.12
CA PRO A 119 2.66 16.65 -4.75
C PRO A 119 2.17 15.59 -3.76
N ARG A 120 2.93 15.36 -2.70
CA ARG A 120 2.57 14.40 -1.64
C ARG A 120 1.55 14.95 -0.65
N ILE A 121 0.34 15.20 -1.13
CA ILE A 121 -0.82 15.63 -0.33
C ILE A 121 -1.91 14.56 -0.38
N SER A 122 -2.75 14.48 0.66
CA SER A 122 -3.74 13.40 0.79
C SER A 122 -4.65 13.24 -0.43
N ARG A 123 -5.11 14.35 -1.03
CA ARG A 123 -5.96 14.32 -2.23
C ARG A 123 -5.24 13.83 -3.51
N ALA A 124 -3.91 13.87 -3.54
CA ALA A 124 -3.11 13.51 -4.71
C ALA A 124 -2.61 12.06 -4.68
N GLN A 125 -2.83 11.32 -3.59
CA GLN A 125 -2.31 9.95 -3.41
C GLN A 125 -2.72 9.00 -4.53
N ALA A 126 -3.93 9.15 -5.08
CA ALA A 126 -4.42 8.30 -6.18
C ALA A 126 -3.72 8.57 -7.53
N LEU A 127 -3.01 9.69 -7.65
CA LEU A 127 -2.23 10.09 -8.81
C LEU A 127 -0.73 9.79 -8.65
N ASP A 128 -0.28 9.43 -7.44
CA ASP A 128 1.13 9.22 -7.15
C ASP A 128 1.66 7.95 -7.85
N ALA A 129 2.22 8.17 -9.03
CA ALA A 129 2.83 7.14 -9.84
C ALA A 129 4.15 6.62 -9.24
N LEU A 130 4.89 7.45 -8.49
CA LEU A 130 6.12 7.02 -7.82
C LEU A 130 5.83 5.99 -6.74
N SER A 131 4.80 6.23 -5.92
CA SER A 131 4.32 5.26 -4.93
C SER A 131 3.84 3.97 -5.59
N SER A 132 3.11 4.08 -6.70
CA SER A 132 2.65 2.91 -7.46
C SER A 132 3.82 2.07 -8.00
N MET A 133 4.83 2.69 -8.60
CA MET A 133 6.02 1.98 -9.09
C MET A 133 6.87 1.44 -7.94
N ALA A 134 7.02 2.18 -6.83
CA ALA A 134 7.77 1.74 -5.65
C ALA A 134 7.16 0.49 -5.02
N ASN A 135 5.83 0.42 -4.91
CA ASN A 135 5.13 -0.77 -4.39
C ASN A 135 5.46 -2.00 -5.25
N ILE A 136 5.33 -1.88 -6.57
CA ILE A 136 5.63 -2.97 -7.50
C ILE A 136 7.10 -3.38 -7.41
N SER A 137 8.03 -2.42 -7.35
CA SER A 137 9.46 -2.70 -7.20
C SER A 137 9.78 -3.42 -5.90
N GLY A 138 9.11 -3.07 -4.79
CA GLY A 138 9.26 -3.76 -3.50
C GLY A 138 8.78 -5.21 -3.56
N TYR A 139 7.61 -5.46 -4.14
CA TYR A 139 7.13 -6.81 -4.40
C TYR A 139 8.09 -7.59 -5.32
N ARG A 140 8.50 -6.98 -6.44
CA ARG A 140 9.36 -7.63 -7.43
C ARG A 140 10.75 -7.95 -6.86
N ALA A 141 11.29 -7.09 -6.00
CA ALA A 141 12.56 -7.34 -5.31
C ALA A 141 12.56 -8.68 -4.58
N VAL A 142 11.47 -9.00 -3.89
CA VAL A 142 11.33 -10.26 -3.15
C VAL A 142 11.24 -11.45 -4.10
N ILE A 143 10.53 -11.32 -5.22
CA ILE A 143 10.44 -12.38 -6.24
C ILE A 143 11.80 -12.64 -6.90
N GLU A 144 12.54 -11.59 -7.24
CA GLU A 144 13.90 -11.71 -7.79
C GLU A 144 14.85 -12.32 -6.75
N ALA A 145 14.73 -11.92 -5.48
CA ALA A 145 15.49 -12.51 -4.39
C ALA A 145 15.19 -14.01 -4.26
N ALA A 146 13.92 -14.40 -4.28
CA ALA A 146 13.50 -15.79 -4.19
C ALA A 146 13.97 -16.64 -5.37
N ASN A 147 13.95 -16.08 -6.58
CA ASN A 147 14.46 -16.76 -7.78
C ASN A 147 15.99 -16.95 -7.73
N ALA A 148 16.71 -15.95 -7.21
CA ALA A 148 18.17 -16.04 -7.09
C ALA A 148 18.62 -16.88 -5.88
N PHE A 149 17.79 -16.99 -4.83
CA PHE A 149 18.14 -17.66 -3.59
C PHE A 149 17.95 -19.19 -3.69
N GLY A 150 18.96 -19.95 -3.26
CA GLY A 150 19.00 -21.41 -3.43
C GLY A 150 18.29 -22.22 -2.35
N ARG A 151 17.49 -21.59 -1.46
CA ARG A 151 16.80 -22.26 -0.34
C ARG A 151 15.37 -21.76 -0.20
N PHE A 152 14.54 -22.48 0.56
CA PHE A 152 13.17 -22.08 0.82
C PHE A 152 13.08 -20.80 1.66
N PHE A 153 12.10 -19.94 1.34
CA PHE A 153 11.71 -18.83 2.21
C PHE A 153 10.95 -19.34 3.44
N THR A 154 9.95 -20.20 3.20
CA THR A 154 9.13 -20.79 4.26
C THR A 154 9.89 -21.90 5.00
N GLY A 155 9.90 -21.84 6.32
CA GLY A 155 10.39 -22.93 7.15
C GLY A 155 9.46 -24.14 7.09
N GLN A 156 10.03 -25.34 7.06
CA GLN A 156 9.27 -26.60 6.93
C GLN A 156 9.80 -27.65 7.90
N ILE A 157 8.90 -28.50 8.42
CA ILE A 157 9.26 -29.74 9.09
C ILE A 157 8.91 -30.87 8.15
N THR A 158 9.90 -31.68 7.78
CA THR A 158 9.74 -32.80 6.85
C THR A 158 10.28 -34.08 7.48
N ALA A 159 10.01 -35.22 6.86
CA ALA A 159 10.62 -36.50 7.24
C ALA A 159 12.17 -36.46 7.17
N ALA A 160 12.73 -35.62 6.31
CA ALA A 160 14.17 -35.44 6.15
C ALA A 160 14.78 -34.42 7.13
N GLY A 161 13.97 -33.84 8.03
CA GLY A 161 14.40 -32.88 9.04
C GLY A 161 13.72 -31.52 8.94
N LYS A 162 14.18 -30.60 9.80
CA LYS A 162 13.65 -29.24 9.91
C LYS A 162 14.47 -28.28 9.07
N VAL A 163 13.81 -27.57 8.15
CA VAL A 163 14.38 -26.48 7.37
C VAL A 163 13.95 -25.15 8.00
N PRO A 164 14.88 -24.29 8.46
CA PRO A 164 14.52 -22.99 9.01
C PRO A 164 14.03 -22.03 7.91
N PRO A 165 13.17 -21.06 8.24
CA PRO A 165 12.77 -20.01 7.31
C PRO A 165 13.95 -19.08 6.98
N ALA A 166 13.93 -18.52 5.77
CA ALA A 166 14.90 -17.51 5.36
C ALA A 166 14.80 -16.26 6.27
N GLN A 167 15.94 -15.64 6.55
CA GLN A 167 16.02 -14.37 7.26
C GLN A 167 16.21 -13.23 6.26
N VAL A 168 15.27 -12.28 6.23
CA VAL A 168 15.29 -11.13 5.32
C VAL A 168 15.46 -9.84 6.11
N LEU A 169 16.44 -9.02 5.74
CA LEU A 169 16.60 -7.66 6.23
C LEU A 169 16.13 -6.66 5.18
N VAL A 170 15.25 -5.74 5.55
CA VAL A 170 14.82 -4.62 4.69
C VAL A 170 15.35 -3.31 5.27
N ILE A 171 16.13 -2.57 4.48
CA ILE A 171 16.73 -1.28 4.88
C ILE A 171 15.99 -0.15 4.15
N GLY A 172 15.24 0.62 4.92
CA GLY A 172 14.26 1.60 4.45
C GLY A 172 12.85 1.00 4.44
N ALA A 173 11.90 1.67 5.10
CA ALA A 173 10.49 1.30 5.17
C ALA A 173 9.60 2.40 4.56
N GLY A 174 10.02 2.90 3.40
CA GLY A 174 9.12 3.60 2.47
C GLY A 174 8.15 2.64 1.78
N VAL A 175 7.48 3.10 0.72
CA VAL A 175 6.49 2.28 0.00
C VAL A 175 7.08 0.97 -0.54
N ALA A 176 8.28 1.02 -1.14
CA ALA A 176 8.96 -0.17 -1.63
C ALA A 176 9.38 -1.12 -0.50
N GLY A 177 9.91 -0.56 0.60
CA GLY A 177 10.30 -1.34 1.78
C GLY A 177 9.13 -2.07 2.41
N LEU A 178 8.00 -1.38 2.64
CA LEU A 178 6.79 -1.99 3.20
C LEU A 178 6.21 -3.07 2.28
N ALA A 179 6.22 -2.86 0.96
CA ALA A 179 5.82 -3.88 -0.01
C ALA A 179 6.74 -5.11 0.04
N ALA A 180 8.06 -4.90 0.17
CA ALA A 180 9.03 -5.98 0.34
C ALA A 180 8.82 -6.74 1.66
N ILE A 181 8.57 -6.05 2.78
CA ILE A 181 8.28 -6.66 4.08
C ILE A 181 7.03 -7.54 4.00
N GLY A 182 5.93 -6.99 3.48
CA GLY A 182 4.68 -7.73 3.31
C GLY A 182 4.85 -8.97 2.43
N THR A 183 5.57 -8.83 1.32
CA THR A 183 5.78 -9.92 0.36
C THR A 183 6.66 -11.01 0.97
N ALA A 184 7.79 -10.65 1.58
CA ALA A 184 8.71 -11.61 2.20
C ALA A 184 8.06 -12.36 3.38
N ASN A 185 7.31 -11.65 4.22
CA ASN A 185 6.53 -12.25 5.30
C ASN A 185 5.45 -13.20 4.75
N SER A 186 4.76 -12.82 3.67
CA SER A 186 3.76 -13.69 3.02
C SER A 186 4.36 -14.97 2.43
N LEU A 187 5.64 -14.94 2.01
CA LEU A 187 6.39 -16.12 1.59
C LEU A 187 6.92 -16.96 2.78
N GLY A 188 6.62 -16.58 4.03
CA GLY A 188 6.98 -17.31 5.24
C GLY A 188 8.41 -17.08 5.72
N ALA A 189 9.08 -16.02 5.24
CA ALA A 189 10.38 -15.61 5.76
C ALA A 189 10.23 -14.84 7.08
N VAL A 190 11.30 -14.83 7.89
CA VAL A 190 11.38 -13.95 9.06
C VAL A 190 11.96 -12.62 8.60
N VAL A 191 11.17 -11.56 8.69
CA VAL A 191 11.55 -10.23 8.21
C VAL A 191 11.98 -9.35 9.37
N ARG A 192 13.16 -8.76 9.25
CA ARG A 192 13.68 -7.67 10.09
C ARG A 192 13.74 -6.42 9.22
N ALA A 193 13.43 -5.26 9.76
CA ALA A 193 13.50 -4.02 8.99
C ALA A 193 13.99 -2.86 9.83
N PHE A 194 14.66 -1.92 9.16
CA PHE A 194 15.19 -0.71 9.75
C PHE A 194 14.79 0.50 8.90
N ASP A 195 14.44 1.60 9.56
CA ASP A 195 14.24 2.92 8.94
C ASP A 195 14.62 3.97 9.99
N THR A 196 15.20 5.08 9.54
CA THR A 196 15.57 6.24 10.37
C THR A 196 14.36 6.94 11.00
N ARG A 197 13.17 6.79 10.41
CA ARG A 197 11.91 7.35 10.90
C ARG A 197 11.31 6.41 11.94
N LEU A 198 11.00 6.92 13.12
CA LEU A 198 10.44 6.09 14.21
C LEU A 198 8.96 5.82 14.01
N GLU A 199 8.23 6.70 13.32
CA GLU A 199 6.80 6.58 13.04
C GLU A 199 6.44 5.42 12.12
N VAL A 200 7.40 4.87 11.36
CA VAL A 200 7.16 3.69 10.51
C VAL A 200 7.34 2.36 11.27
N ALA A 201 7.78 2.38 12.53
CA ALA A 201 7.92 1.18 13.34
C ALA A 201 6.60 0.40 13.46
N GLU A 202 5.50 1.10 13.76
CA GLU A 202 4.16 0.48 13.83
C GLU A 202 3.74 -0.11 12.48
N GLN A 203 4.10 0.53 11.37
CA GLN A 203 3.80 0.03 10.02
C GLN A 203 4.56 -1.26 9.73
N ILE A 204 5.86 -1.30 10.04
CA ILE A 204 6.71 -2.49 9.90
C ILE A 204 6.15 -3.66 10.71
N GLU A 205 5.80 -3.41 11.97
CA GLU A 205 5.25 -4.42 12.86
C GLU A 205 3.88 -4.93 12.38
N SER A 206 3.02 -4.03 11.86
CA SER A 206 1.71 -4.41 11.29
C SER A 206 1.83 -5.31 10.05
N MET A 207 2.90 -5.16 9.27
CA MET A 207 3.21 -6.00 8.11
C MET A 207 3.87 -7.34 8.50
N GLY A 208 4.11 -7.56 9.79
CA GLY A 208 4.73 -8.77 10.34
C GLY A 208 6.26 -8.76 10.37
N GLY A 209 6.89 -7.61 10.12
CA GLY A 209 8.33 -7.42 10.28
C GLY A 209 8.72 -7.07 11.73
N LYS A 210 9.96 -7.36 12.10
CA LYS A 210 10.55 -6.89 13.36
C LYS A 210 11.31 -5.57 13.11
N PHE A 211 10.88 -4.48 13.75
CA PHE A 211 11.62 -3.22 13.69
C PHE A 211 12.93 -3.32 14.48
N LEU A 212 14.05 -2.99 13.84
CA LEU A 212 15.36 -2.89 14.46
C LEU A 212 15.54 -1.46 14.98
N LYS A 213 15.79 -1.32 16.29
CA LYS A 213 16.00 -0.02 16.94
C LYS A 213 17.49 0.21 17.14
N LEU A 214 17.95 1.43 16.93
CA LEU A 214 19.25 1.90 17.40
C LEU A 214 19.07 2.49 18.80
N ASP A 215 19.90 2.07 19.76
CA ASP A 215 19.96 2.70 21.08
C ASP A 215 20.74 4.03 20.97
N PHE A 216 20.05 5.08 20.52
CA PHE A 216 20.57 6.44 20.42
C PHE A 216 19.58 7.46 21.00
N PRO A 217 20.03 8.52 21.69
CA PRO A 217 19.15 9.59 22.15
C PRO A 217 18.49 10.29 20.94
N GLN A 218 17.17 10.49 21.05
CA GLN A 218 16.22 10.86 19.98
C GLN A 218 16.71 11.98 19.03
N GLU A 219 17.23 11.60 17.86
CA GLU A 219 17.12 12.37 16.63
C GLU A 219 16.10 11.67 15.72
N SER A 220 14.95 12.30 15.44
CA SER A 220 14.02 11.76 14.44
C SER A 220 14.49 12.15 13.03
N GLY A 221 14.67 11.16 12.16
CA GLY A 221 15.14 11.37 10.79
C GLY A 221 14.10 11.95 9.83
N GLY A 222 12.87 12.24 10.28
CA GLY A 222 11.77 12.68 9.42
C GLY A 222 11.84 14.16 9.00
N SER A 223 11.51 14.45 7.73
CA SER A 223 11.14 15.79 7.26
C SER A 223 9.62 15.97 7.20
N GLY A 224 9.16 17.23 7.21
CA GLY A 224 7.72 17.57 7.24
C GLY A 224 6.91 17.12 6.01
N ASP A 225 7.59 16.62 4.97
CA ASP A 225 7.03 16.05 3.73
C ASP A 225 7.09 14.50 3.69
N GLY A 226 7.48 13.86 4.80
CA GLY A 226 7.53 12.40 4.96
C GLY A 226 8.79 11.72 4.41
N TYR A 227 9.80 12.46 3.95
CA TYR A 227 11.11 11.91 3.58
C TYR A 227 12.08 11.79 4.78
N ALA A 228 13.19 11.08 4.58
CA ALA A 228 14.28 11.00 5.53
C ALA A 228 15.32 12.11 5.29
N LYS A 229 15.90 12.64 6.36
CA LYS A 229 17.03 13.60 6.34
C LYS A 229 18.37 12.86 6.46
N VAL A 230 19.46 13.57 6.16
CA VAL A 230 20.81 13.09 6.47
C VAL A 230 21.00 13.11 7.98
N MET A 231 21.46 11.99 8.54
CA MET A 231 21.68 11.81 9.98
C MET A 231 23.10 12.24 10.39
N SER A 232 23.32 12.39 11.70
CA SER A 232 24.64 12.67 12.29
C SER A 232 25.65 11.53 12.03
N ASP A 233 26.95 11.84 12.04
CA ASP A 233 28.01 10.87 11.78
C ASP A 233 28.01 9.74 12.82
N GLU A 234 27.69 10.07 14.08
CA GLU A 234 27.56 9.09 15.17
C GLU A 234 26.38 8.14 14.95
N PHE A 235 25.25 8.65 14.45
CA PHE A 235 24.09 7.83 14.10
C PHE A 235 24.43 6.87 12.96
N ILE A 236 25.09 7.37 11.91
CA ILE A 236 25.53 6.56 10.77
C ILE A 236 26.50 5.47 11.23
N ALA A 237 27.45 5.79 12.12
CA ALA A 237 28.36 4.78 12.66
C ALA A 237 27.63 3.65 13.42
N ALA A 238 26.61 4.00 14.21
CA ALA A 238 25.79 3.03 14.92
C ALA A 238 24.90 2.20 13.98
N GLU A 239 24.31 2.84 12.97
CA GLU A 239 23.54 2.22 11.90
C GLU A 239 24.40 1.19 11.14
N MET A 240 25.60 1.57 10.72
CA MET A 240 26.53 0.69 10.03
C MET A 240 26.96 -0.50 10.90
N LYS A 241 27.16 -0.27 12.20
CA LYS A 241 27.45 -1.36 13.15
C LYS A 241 26.28 -2.37 13.23
N LEU A 242 25.04 -1.87 13.34
CA LEU A 242 23.84 -2.70 13.32
C LEU A 242 23.76 -3.53 12.03
N PHE A 243 24.00 -2.92 10.87
CA PHE A 243 23.97 -3.64 9.59
C PHE A 243 25.07 -4.68 9.47
N ALA A 244 26.29 -4.41 9.96
CA ALA A 244 27.37 -5.40 10.01
C ALA A 244 27.03 -6.61 10.89
N GLU A 245 26.34 -6.39 12.01
CA GLU A 245 25.88 -7.47 12.89
C GLU A 245 24.77 -8.30 12.22
N GLN A 246 23.80 -7.64 11.58
CA GLN A 246 22.71 -8.34 10.87
C GLN A 246 23.20 -9.09 9.64
N ALA A 247 24.14 -8.55 8.86
CA ALA A 247 24.64 -9.14 7.61
C ALA A 247 25.21 -10.55 7.80
N LYS A 248 25.80 -10.84 8.97
CA LYS A 248 26.33 -12.17 9.31
C LYS A 248 25.23 -13.23 9.49
N GLU A 249 24.04 -12.81 9.90
CA GLU A 249 22.94 -13.70 10.24
C GLU A 249 21.93 -13.86 9.11
N VAL A 250 21.63 -12.79 8.39
CA VAL A 250 20.55 -12.78 7.41
C VAL A 250 20.95 -13.45 6.10
N ASP A 251 19.97 -14.02 5.41
CA ASP A 251 20.19 -14.69 4.13
C ASP A 251 19.95 -13.72 2.96
N ILE A 252 19.07 -12.74 3.14
CA ILE A 252 18.68 -11.77 2.10
C ILE A 252 18.67 -10.36 2.67
N ILE A 253 19.21 -9.40 1.92
CA ILE A 253 19.11 -7.97 2.23
C ILE A 253 18.42 -7.26 1.06
N ILE A 254 17.40 -6.46 1.35
CA ILE A 254 16.74 -5.59 0.37
C ILE A 254 16.94 -4.15 0.82
N THR A 255 17.61 -3.34 0.00
CA THR A 255 17.89 -1.94 0.32
C THR A 255 17.04 -1.01 -0.53
N THR A 256 16.40 -0.03 0.12
CA THR A 256 15.50 0.93 -0.53
C THR A 256 15.75 2.37 -0.07
N ALA A 257 16.91 2.64 0.53
CA ALA A 257 17.21 3.95 1.09
C ALA A 257 17.58 4.92 -0.04
N ALA A 258 16.73 5.92 -0.25
CA ALA A 258 16.93 6.95 -1.27
C ALA A 258 16.55 8.32 -0.70
N ILE A 259 17.41 9.31 -0.96
CA ILE A 259 17.18 10.70 -0.58
C ILE A 259 17.00 11.50 -1.88
N PRO A 260 15.86 12.18 -2.10
CA PRO A 260 15.64 12.98 -3.30
C PRO A 260 16.77 13.96 -3.57
N GLY A 261 17.28 13.97 -4.81
CA GLY A 261 18.33 14.89 -5.25
C GLY A 261 19.74 14.57 -4.74
N LYS A 262 19.94 13.46 -4.01
CA LYS A 262 21.26 12.99 -3.57
C LYS A 262 21.53 11.57 -4.05
N PRO A 263 22.81 11.19 -4.22
CA PRO A 263 23.17 9.79 -4.42
C PRO A 263 22.68 8.92 -3.26
N ALA A 264 22.38 7.66 -3.56
CA ALA A 264 22.00 6.68 -2.55
C ALA A 264 23.14 6.50 -1.51
N PRO A 265 22.84 6.50 -0.20
CA PRO A 265 23.85 6.30 0.83
C PRO A 265 24.39 4.87 0.77
N LYS A 266 25.71 4.70 0.96
CA LYS A 266 26.36 3.39 1.05
C LYS A 266 26.18 2.79 2.43
N LEU A 267 25.20 1.89 2.56
CA LEU A 267 24.79 1.27 3.83
C LEU A 267 25.29 -0.17 3.98
N ILE A 268 25.62 -0.84 2.87
CA ILE A 268 26.19 -2.19 2.86
C ILE A 268 27.59 -2.14 2.25
N THR A 269 28.61 -2.25 3.10
CA THR A 269 30.02 -2.22 2.65
C THR A 269 30.47 -3.55 2.08
N LYS A 270 31.57 -3.54 1.32
CA LYS A 270 32.21 -4.75 0.81
C LYS A 270 32.47 -5.79 1.92
N GLU A 271 32.97 -5.36 3.08
CA GLU A 271 33.28 -6.25 4.22
C GLU A 271 32.00 -6.89 4.79
N MET A 272 30.89 -6.13 4.83
CA MET A 272 29.60 -6.68 5.25
C MET A 272 29.13 -7.76 4.27
N VAL A 273 29.25 -7.53 2.95
CA VAL A 273 28.91 -8.53 1.92
C VAL A 273 29.79 -9.78 2.05
N GLU A 274 31.10 -9.60 2.26
CA GLU A 274 32.05 -10.71 2.42
C GLU A 274 31.76 -11.54 3.69
N SER A 275 31.17 -10.92 4.72
CA SER A 275 30.76 -11.60 5.95
C SER A 275 29.45 -12.38 5.85
N MET A 276 28.68 -12.18 4.77
CA MET A 276 27.43 -12.92 4.55
C MET A 276 27.71 -14.39 4.20
N LYS A 277 26.69 -15.23 4.41
CA LYS A 277 26.74 -16.64 4.01
C LYS A 277 26.82 -16.77 2.49
N SER A 278 27.60 -17.74 2.00
CA SER A 278 27.60 -18.10 0.58
C SER A 278 26.19 -18.48 0.12
N GLY A 279 25.78 -17.94 -1.04
CA GLY A 279 24.45 -18.10 -1.60
C GLY A 279 23.41 -17.09 -1.11
N SER A 280 23.77 -16.19 -0.18
CA SER A 280 22.93 -15.04 0.19
C SER A 280 22.65 -14.12 -1.00
N VAL A 281 21.59 -13.33 -0.90
CA VAL A 281 21.15 -12.41 -1.96
C VAL A 281 21.01 -10.99 -1.42
N ILE A 282 21.53 -10.01 -2.17
CA ILE A 282 21.27 -8.59 -1.94
C ILE A 282 20.47 -8.07 -3.13
N VAL A 283 19.38 -7.36 -2.85
CA VAL A 283 18.61 -6.65 -3.88
C VAL A 283 18.67 -5.16 -3.59
N ASP A 284 19.31 -4.41 -4.48
CA ASP A 284 19.55 -2.99 -4.30
C ASP A 284 18.59 -2.17 -5.17
N LEU A 285 17.46 -1.75 -4.59
CA LEU A 285 16.47 -0.94 -5.29
C LEU A 285 16.93 0.50 -5.55
N ALA A 286 18.04 0.92 -4.95
CA ALA A 286 18.63 2.23 -5.19
C ALA A 286 19.75 2.21 -6.24
N ALA A 287 19.94 1.10 -6.97
CA ALA A 287 21.02 0.93 -7.95
C ALA A 287 21.08 2.06 -9.00
N ALA A 288 19.92 2.56 -9.45
CA ALA A 288 19.84 3.65 -10.44
C ALA A 288 20.42 4.99 -9.95
N THR A 289 20.46 5.22 -8.64
CA THR A 289 20.94 6.48 -8.02
C THR A 289 22.26 6.29 -7.26
N GLY A 290 23.00 5.24 -7.59
CA GLY A 290 24.33 4.93 -7.02
C GLY A 290 24.37 3.64 -6.22
N GLY A 291 23.22 3.12 -5.75
CA GLY A 291 23.09 1.88 -4.98
C GLY A 291 23.47 2.01 -3.51
N ASN A 292 22.73 1.33 -2.63
CA ASN A 292 23.07 1.26 -1.21
C ASN A 292 24.18 0.26 -0.88
N CYS A 293 24.46 -0.68 -1.78
CA CYS A 293 25.58 -1.61 -1.63
C CYS A 293 26.79 -1.13 -2.44
N GLU A 294 27.99 -1.22 -1.87
CA GLU A 294 29.24 -0.79 -2.52
C GLU A 294 29.57 -1.62 -3.76
N LEU A 295 29.21 -2.91 -3.75
CA LEU A 295 29.49 -3.85 -4.83
C LEU A 295 28.37 -3.90 -5.89
N THR A 296 27.33 -3.07 -5.76
CA THR A 296 26.25 -2.99 -6.75
C THR A 296 26.77 -2.53 -8.09
N ARG A 297 26.38 -3.26 -9.13
CA ARG A 297 26.58 -2.89 -10.53
C ARG A 297 25.20 -2.64 -11.16
N PRO A 298 24.87 -1.38 -11.50
CA PRO A 298 23.55 -1.03 -12.00
C PRO A 298 23.19 -1.80 -13.27
N GLY A 299 21.97 -2.32 -13.33
CA GLY A 299 21.42 -3.05 -14.47
C GLY A 299 21.74 -4.55 -14.50
N GLU A 300 22.61 -5.07 -13.62
CA GLU A 300 23.04 -6.47 -13.67
C GLU A 300 22.87 -7.23 -12.36
N LEU A 301 22.89 -8.56 -12.48
CA LEU A 301 23.11 -9.48 -11.37
C LEU A 301 24.58 -9.87 -11.37
N SER A 302 25.27 -9.59 -10.28
CA SER A 302 26.68 -9.97 -10.09
C SER A 302 26.83 -10.98 -8.96
N VAL A 303 27.90 -11.77 -9.00
CA VAL A 303 28.22 -12.77 -7.95
C VAL A 303 29.60 -12.46 -7.41
N THR A 304 29.71 -12.33 -6.09
CA THR A 304 30.96 -12.03 -5.40
C THR A 304 31.84 -13.27 -5.25
N GLY A 305 33.11 -13.07 -4.86
CA GLY A 305 34.05 -14.18 -4.62
C GLY A 305 33.61 -15.15 -3.50
N ASN A 306 32.85 -14.67 -2.50
CA ASN A 306 32.27 -15.49 -1.44
C ASN A 306 30.88 -16.06 -1.79
N GLY A 307 30.42 -15.92 -3.04
CA GLY A 307 29.18 -16.53 -3.54
C GLY A 307 27.89 -15.79 -3.20
N VAL A 308 27.96 -14.51 -2.78
CA VAL A 308 26.78 -13.65 -2.59
C VAL A 308 26.33 -13.12 -3.94
N LYS A 309 25.02 -13.16 -4.20
CA LYS A 309 24.42 -12.62 -5.44
C LYS A 309 23.89 -11.22 -5.18
N ILE A 310 24.29 -10.25 -5.99
CA ILE A 310 23.86 -8.85 -5.87
C ILE A 310 23.04 -8.48 -7.10
N ILE A 311 21.77 -8.17 -6.89
CA ILE A 311 20.81 -7.77 -7.93
C ILE A 311 20.72 -6.24 -7.93
N GLY A 312 21.30 -5.62 -8.95
CA GLY A 312 21.30 -4.16 -9.16
C GLY A 312 20.38 -3.70 -10.29
N TYR A 313 19.32 -4.45 -10.61
CA TYR A 313 18.42 -4.10 -11.72
C TYR A 313 17.77 -2.72 -11.52
N THR A 314 17.79 -1.90 -12.57
CA THR A 314 17.22 -0.54 -12.57
C THR A 314 15.80 -0.49 -13.14
N ASP A 315 15.27 -1.64 -13.57
CA ASP A 315 14.02 -1.80 -14.33
C ASP A 315 13.00 -2.68 -13.57
N MET A 316 13.02 -2.67 -12.23
CA MET A 316 12.19 -3.58 -11.41
C MET A 316 10.68 -3.49 -11.72
N ALA A 317 10.16 -2.30 -12.00
CA ALA A 317 8.78 -2.12 -12.42
C ALA A 317 8.50 -2.75 -13.80
N ASN A 318 9.44 -2.67 -14.74
CA ASN A 318 9.32 -3.21 -16.09
C ASN A 318 9.18 -4.74 -16.08
N ARG A 319 9.75 -5.39 -15.08
CA ARG A 319 9.67 -6.85 -14.91
C ARG A 319 8.27 -7.35 -14.51
N LEU A 320 7.35 -6.44 -14.17
CA LEU A 320 5.92 -6.71 -13.94
C LEU A 320 5.05 -5.79 -14.81
N ALA A 321 5.42 -5.68 -16.09
CA ALA A 321 4.86 -4.77 -17.09
C ALA A 321 3.33 -4.65 -17.09
N GLY A 322 2.58 -5.76 -17.08
CA GLY A 322 1.12 -5.73 -17.07
C GLY A 322 0.54 -5.02 -15.84
N GLN A 323 1.03 -5.35 -14.65
CA GLN A 323 0.59 -4.72 -13.40
C GLN A 323 1.05 -3.25 -13.31
N SER A 324 2.28 -2.96 -13.72
CA SER A 324 2.81 -1.59 -13.75
C SER A 324 2.04 -0.70 -14.70
N SER A 325 1.73 -1.19 -15.91
CA SER A 325 0.92 -0.46 -16.89
C SER A 325 -0.47 -0.20 -16.34
N GLN A 326 -1.10 -1.20 -15.70
CA GLN A 326 -2.42 -1.03 -15.11
C GLN A 326 -2.47 0.03 -14.01
N LEU A 327 -1.51 0.00 -13.07
CA LEU A 327 -1.48 0.97 -11.97
C LEU A 327 -1.13 2.37 -12.48
N TYR A 328 -0.13 2.49 -13.35
CA TYR A 328 0.25 3.76 -13.95
C TYR A 328 -0.87 4.39 -14.77
N ALA A 329 -1.52 3.60 -15.64
CA ALA A 329 -2.67 4.05 -16.41
C ALA A 329 -3.85 4.46 -15.50
N THR A 330 -4.01 3.81 -14.34
CA THR A 330 -5.01 4.22 -13.35
C THR A 330 -4.65 5.57 -12.70
N ASN A 331 -3.37 5.84 -12.43
CA ASN A 331 -2.92 7.16 -11.97
C ASN A 331 -3.24 8.23 -13.03
N LEU A 332 -3.00 7.93 -14.31
CA LEU A 332 -3.32 8.84 -15.43
C LEU A 332 -4.84 9.07 -15.56
N VAL A 333 -5.67 8.05 -15.40
CA VAL A 333 -7.14 8.21 -15.34
C VAL A 333 -7.55 9.14 -14.19
N ASN A 334 -6.92 9.02 -13.02
CA ASN A 334 -7.20 9.89 -11.88
C ASN A 334 -6.73 11.33 -12.13
N LEU A 335 -5.61 11.53 -12.84
CA LEU A 335 -5.21 12.83 -13.35
C LEU A 335 -6.24 13.38 -14.35
N THR A 336 -6.71 12.56 -15.30
CA THR A 336 -7.71 12.96 -16.29
C THR A 336 -8.98 13.49 -15.62
N LYS A 337 -9.40 12.91 -14.49
CA LYS A 337 -10.56 13.41 -13.72
C LYS A 337 -10.34 14.80 -13.14
N LEU A 338 -9.10 15.16 -12.79
CA LEU A 338 -8.78 16.52 -12.35
C LEU A 338 -8.70 17.48 -13.54
N LEU A 339 -8.13 17.04 -14.66
CA LEU A 339 -8.03 17.84 -15.88
C LEU A 339 -9.39 18.08 -16.55
N SER A 340 -10.34 17.15 -16.42
CA SER A 340 -11.68 17.22 -17.01
C SER A 340 -12.77 17.06 -15.94
N PRO A 341 -13.02 18.09 -15.12
CA PRO A 341 -14.03 18.01 -14.06
C PRO A 341 -15.44 17.82 -14.60
N ASN A 342 -15.72 18.33 -15.81
CA ASN A 342 -17.02 18.25 -16.47
C ASN A 342 -17.26 16.90 -17.19
N LYS A 343 -16.22 16.09 -17.41
CA LYS A 343 -16.30 14.81 -18.15
C LYS A 343 -16.83 14.96 -19.58
N ASP A 344 -16.57 16.10 -20.19
CA ASP A 344 -16.95 16.47 -21.55
C ASP A 344 -15.86 16.11 -22.58
N GLY A 345 -14.77 15.49 -22.13
CA GLY A 345 -13.64 15.16 -22.97
C GLY A 345 -12.75 16.35 -23.29
N GLU A 346 -12.91 17.49 -22.62
CA GLU A 346 -12.01 18.64 -22.72
C GLU A 346 -11.15 18.75 -21.45
N ILE A 347 -9.94 19.29 -21.59
CA ILE A 347 -9.01 19.49 -20.46
C ILE A 347 -8.87 20.97 -20.13
N THR A 348 -8.74 21.25 -18.84
CA THR A 348 -8.45 22.58 -18.31
C THR A 348 -7.23 22.49 -17.40
N LEU A 349 -6.21 23.30 -17.68
CA LEU A 349 -5.05 23.46 -16.81
C LEU A 349 -5.34 24.56 -15.78
N ASP A 350 -6.03 24.20 -14.71
CA ASP A 350 -6.34 25.13 -13.62
C ASP A 350 -5.13 25.31 -12.68
N PHE A 351 -4.46 26.46 -12.78
CA PHE A 351 -3.31 26.81 -11.93
C PHE A 351 -3.69 27.18 -10.48
N GLU A 352 -4.98 27.34 -10.18
CA GLU A 352 -5.46 27.41 -8.79
C GLU A 352 -5.43 26.03 -8.13
N ASP A 353 -5.57 24.95 -8.90
CA ASP A 353 -5.35 23.60 -8.40
C ASP A 353 -3.85 23.35 -8.19
N VAL A 354 -3.47 23.24 -6.90
CA VAL A 354 -2.09 23.00 -6.48
C VAL A 354 -1.47 21.74 -7.12
N ILE A 355 -2.24 20.70 -7.42
CA ILE A 355 -1.73 19.48 -8.08
C ILE A 355 -1.34 19.81 -9.51
N ILE A 356 -2.25 20.41 -10.28
CA ILE A 356 -2.02 20.76 -11.68
C ILE A 356 -0.86 21.75 -11.77
N ARG A 357 -0.88 22.83 -10.97
CA ARG A 357 0.21 23.81 -10.92
C ARG A 357 1.57 23.18 -10.61
N ASN A 358 1.63 22.22 -9.69
CA ASN A 358 2.90 21.59 -9.29
C ASN A 358 3.41 20.60 -10.35
N MET A 359 2.49 19.95 -11.06
CA MET A 359 2.81 18.99 -12.13
C MET A 359 3.18 19.68 -13.45
N THR A 360 2.58 20.82 -13.77
CA THR A 360 2.85 21.56 -15.01
C THR A 360 4.26 22.15 -14.97
N VAL A 361 5.12 21.69 -15.87
CA VAL A 361 6.52 22.10 -16.01
C VAL A 361 6.69 23.16 -17.10
N THR A 362 5.92 23.04 -18.19
CA THR A 362 5.85 24.03 -19.27
C THR A 362 4.39 24.30 -19.62
N HIS A 363 4.06 25.55 -19.92
CA HIS A 363 2.74 25.96 -20.37
C HIS A 363 2.84 27.12 -21.36
N ASP A 364 2.24 27.01 -22.55
CA ASP A 364 2.13 28.07 -23.56
C ASP A 364 3.46 28.78 -23.92
N GLY A 365 4.58 28.04 -23.87
CA GLY A 365 5.92 28.56 -24.18
C GLY A 365 6.68 29.16 -23.01
N GLU A 366 6.16 29.04 -21.79
CA GLU A 366 6.79 29.41 -20.53
C GLU A 366 7.17 28.17 -19.71
N ILE A 367 8.26 28.28 -18.94
CA ILE A 367 8.64 27.27 -17.94
C ILE A 367 8.03 27.67 -16.61
N THR A 368 7.21 26.80 -16.04
CA THR A 368 6.51 26.99 -14.75
C THR A 368 7.21 26.28 -13.59
N PHE A 369 8.29 25.54 -13.88
CA PHE A 369 9.17 24.91 -12.89
C PHE A 369 10.31 25.87 -12.47
N PRO A 370 10.70 25.91 -11.17
CA PRO A 370 10.15 25.15 -10.06
C PRO A 370 8.84 25.74 -9.52
N PRO A 371 7.86 24.89 -9.15
CA PRO A 371 6.61 25.37 -8.59
C PRO A 371 6.81 26.01 -7.22
N PRO A 372 5.94 26.97 -6.82
CA PRO A 372 6.03 27.60 -5.51
C PRO A 372 5.87 26.55 -4.41
N PRO A 373 6.51 26.74 -3.23
CA PRO A 373 6.33 25.84 -2.10
C PRO A 373 4.85 25.67 -1.79
N ILE A 374 4.43 24.42 -1.63
CA ILE A 374 3.06 24.14 -1.22
C ILE A 374 2.94 24.57 0.23
N GLN A 375 2.34 25.75 0.43
CA GLN A 375 1.73 26.07 1.71
C GLN A 375 0.59 25.09 1.85
N VAL A 376 0.89 23.93 2.43
CA VAL A 376 -0.13 23.18 3.12
C VAL A 376 -0.61 24.23 4.12
N SER A 377 -1.81 24.79 3.91
CA SER A 377 -2.60 25.21 5.04
C SER A 377 -2.61 23.96 5.88
N ALA A 378 -1.71 23.91 6.85
CA ALA A 378 -1.79 22.95 7.90
C ALA A 378 -3.25 23.10 8.30
N GLN A 379 -4.07 22.09 8.02
CA GLN A 379 -5.12 21.78 8.98
C GLN A 379 -4.38 21.94 10.30
N PRO A 380 -4.69 23.01 11.07
CA PRO A 380 -3.84 23.50 12.15
C PRO A 380 -3.37 22.25 12.79
N GLN A 381 -2.05 21.98 12.66
CA GLN A 381 -1.44 20.70 13.03
C GLN A 381 -2.25 20.31 14.22
N GLN A 382 -3.11 19.28 14.08
CA GLN A 382 -3.91 18.88 15.23
C GLN A 382 -2.80 18.53 16.16
N THR A 383 -2.47 19.47 17.06
CA THR A 383 -1.48 19.37 18.11
C THR A 383 -1.84 18.03 18.62
N PRO A 384 -1.02 16.99 18.35
CA PRO A 384 -1.47 15.60 18.33
C PRO A 384 -2.45 15.55 19.44
N SER A 385 -3.77 15.48 19.12
CA SER A 385 -4.76 15.44 20.19
C SER A 385 -4.18 14.31 20.95
N GLU A 386 -3.70 14.63 22.15
CA GLU A 386 -2.97 13.70 22.95
C GLU A 386 -3.81 12.44 22.77
N LYS A 387 -3.27 11.43 22.08
CA LYS A 387 -3.36 10.14 22.73
C LYS A 387 -2.72 10.51 24.02
N ALA A 388 -3.59 10.82 24.97
CA ALA A 388 -3.19 11.05 26.30
C ALA A 388 -2.32 9.80 26.51
N VAL A 389 -0.99 9.99 26.62
CA VAL A 389 -0.36 9.56 27.86
C VAL A 389 -1.45 9.85 28.85
N PRO A 390 -2.20 8.86 29.37
CA PRO A 390 -3.31 9.16 30.24
C PRO A 390 -2.73 10.17 31.18
N ALA A 391 -3.15 11.44 31.04
CA ALA A 391 -2.55 12.52 31.77
C ALA A 391 -2.57 11.96 33.17
N ALA A 392 -1.44 11.94 33.88
CA ALA A 392 -1.48 11.58 35.29
C ALA A 392 -2.66 12.37 35.82
N LYS A 393 -3.77 11.65 36.10
CA LYS A 393 -5.11 12.25 36.00
C LYS A 393 -4.99 13.55 36.77
N PRO A 394 -5.33 14.74 36.22
CA PRO A 394 -5.45 15.89 37.10
C PRO A 394 -6.33 15.38 38.21
N GLU A 395 -5.80 15.31 39.45
CA GLU A 395 -6.42 14.54 40.54
C GLU A 395 -7.90 14.81 40.43
N PRO A 396 -8.72 13.78 40.12
CA PRO A 396 -10.05 14.02 39.61
C PRO A 396 -10.73 14.92 40.63
N LYS A 397 -11.04 16.17 40.25
CA LYS A 397 -11.76 17.10 41.11
C LYS A 397 -12.88 16.28 41.72
N PRO A 398 -12.96 16.16 43.06
CA PRO A 398 -13.71 15.11 43.71
C PRO A 398 -15.11 15.12 43.12
N VAL A 399 -15.40 14.10 42.30
CA VAL A 399 -16.69 14.01 41.63
C VAL A 399 -17.69 13.93 42.79
N PRO A 400 -18.60 14.90 42.92
CA PRO A 400 -19.44 14.96 44.10
C PRO A 400 -20.20 13.65 44.22
N LEU A 401 -20.25 13.11 45.44
CA LEU A 401 -20.62 11.71 45.72
C LEU A 401 -21.92 11.28 45.00
N TRP A 402 -22.87 12.20 44.86
CA TRP A 402 -24.13 11.98 44.15
C TRP A 402 -23.96 11.64 42.66
N LYS A 403 -22.95 12.14 41.94
CA LYS A 403 -22.71 11.77 40.52
C LYS A 403 -22.09 10.37 40.37
N LYS A 404 -21.36 9.89 41.38
CA LYS A 404 -20.85 8.50 41.42
C LYS A 404 -21.95 7.52 41.86
N LEU A 405 -22.80 7.95 42.79
CA LEU A 405 -23.89 7.14 43.32
C LEU A 405 -25.14 7.14 42.42
N ALA A 406 -25.41 8.21 41.66
CA ALA A 406 -26.59 8.33 40.80
C ALA A 406 -26.83 7.11 39.89
N PRO A 407 -25.85 6.62 39.10
CA PRO A 407 -26.08 5.44 38.26
C PRO A 407 -26.35 4.17 39.08
N ALA A 408 -25.69 4.00 40.23
CA ALA A 408 -25.93 2.86 41.12
C ALA A 408 -27.30 2.92 41.80
N VAL A 409 -27.74 4.11 42.22
CA VAL A 409 -29.07 4.35 42.80
C VAL A 409 -30.16 4.18 41.74
N ILE A 410 -29.96 4.70 40.52
CA ILE A 410 -30.89 4.50 39.40
C ILE A 410 -31.01 3.01 39.09
N ALA A 411 -29.88 2.29 38.99
CA ALA A 411 -29.89 0.84 38.76
C ALA A 411 -30.59 0.09 39.91
N ALA A 412 -30.33 0.44 41.18
CA ALA A 412 -30.98 -0.17 42.33
C ALA A 412 -32.49 0.10 42.35
N VAL A 413 -32.93 1.32 42.05
CA VAL A 413 -34.35 1.69 41.94
C VAL A 413 -35.02 0.91 40.81
N LEU A 414 -34.38 0.79 39.65
CA LEU A 414 -34.89 -0.01 38.54
C LEU A 414 -35.02 -1.49 38.90
N VAL A 415 -34.03 -2.06 39.57
CA VAL A 415 -34.07 -3.47 40.03
C VAL A 415 -35.19 -3.67 41.06
N LEU A 416 -35.35 -2.75 42.02
CA LEU A 416 -36.42 -2.81 43.03
C LEU A 416 -37.80 -2.64 42.39
N TRP A 417 -37.93 -1.75 41.39
CA TRP A 417 -39.17 -1.54 40.66
C TRP A 417 -39.56 -2.78 39.84
N VAL A 418 -38.61 -3.40 39.14
CA VAL A 418 -38.81 -4.68 38.47
C VAL A 418 -39.21 -5.77 39.48
N GLY A 419 -38.56 -5.82 40.65
CA GLY A 419 -38.91 -6.72 41.75
C GLY A 419 -40.34 -6.55 42.27
N ALA A 420 -40.86 -5.32 42.29
CA ALA A 420 -42.19 -5.00 42.80
C ALA A 420 -43.32 -5.26 41.80
N VAL A 421 -43.06 -5.12 40.50
CA VAL A 421 -44.10 -5.15 39.46
C VAL A 421 -44.06 -6.46 38.65
N ALA A 422 -42.92 -7.15 38.57
CA ALA A 422 -42.79 -8.31 37.70
C ALA A 422 -43.31 -9.62 38.33
N PRO A 423 -43.90 -10.53 37.52
CA PRO A 423 -44.29 -11.87 37.97
C PRO A 423 -43.09 -12.70 38.48
N ALA A 424 -43.32 -13.60 39.44
CA ALA A 424 -42.27 -14.45 40.01
C ALA A 424 -41.51 -15.28 38.95
N ALA A 425 -42.19 -15.74 37.91
CA ALA A 425 -41.57 -16.45 36.79
C ALA A 425 -40.60 -15.56 35.99
N PHE A 426 -40.90 -14.27 35.85
CA PHE A 426 -40.03 -13.31 35.19
C PHE A 426 -38.76 -13.04 36.01
N LEU A 427 -38.88 -12.95 37.35
CA LEU A 427 -37.73 -12.68 38.23
C LEU A 427 -36.64 -13.75 38.10
N ASN A 428 -37.01 -15.03 37.98
CA ASN A 428 -36.05 -16.10 37.74
C ASN A 428 -35.31 -15.93 36.40
N HIS A 429 -36.02 -15.62 35.31
CA HIS A 429 -35.40 -15.37 34.01
C HIS A 429 -34.52 -14.11 34.03
N PHE A 430 -34.94 -13.07 34.76
CA PHE A 430 -34.18 -11.83 34.90
C PHE A 430 -32.87 -12.05 35.66
N ILE A 431 -32.87 -12.82 36.75
CA ILE A 431 -31.65 -13.18 37.49
C ILE A 431 -30.68 -13.93 36.58
N VAL A 432 -31.18 -14.94 35.85
CA VAL A 432 -30.36 -15.72 34.90
C VAL A 432 -29.77 -14.81 33.82
N PHE A 433 -30.56 -13.88 33.29
CA PHE A 433 -30.11 -12.90 32.29
C PHE A 433 -28.98 -12.01 32.82
N VAL A 434 -29.14 -11.43 34.01
CA VAL A 434 -28.12 -10.57 34.63
C VAL A 434 -26.82 -11.34 34.87
N LEU A 435 -26.91 -12.56 35.41
CA LEU A 435 -25.74 -13.41 35.62
C LEU A 435 -25.07 -13.79 34.28
N ALA A 436 -25.85 -14.10 33.25
CA ALA A 436 -25.33 -14.40 31.92
C ALA A 436 -24.61 -13.19 31.30
N CYS A 437 -25.11 -11.96 31.50
CA CYS A 437 -24.42 -10.73 31.06
C CYS A 437 -23.08 -10.54 31.77
N VAL A 438 -23.02 -10.79 33.08
CA VAL A 438 -21.77 -10.71 33.86
C VAL A 438 -20.77 -11.74 33.37
N ILE A 439 -21.20 -13.00 33.20
CA ILE A 439 -20.35 -14.08 32.66
C ILE A 439 -19.87 -13.71 31.25
N GLY A 440 -20.77 -13.26 30.38
CA GLY A 440 -20.44 -12.86 29.01
C GLY A 440 -19.41 -11.73 28.95
N TYR A 441 -19.53 -10.72 29.81
CA TYR A 441 -18.54 -9.64 29.93
C TYR A 441 -17.13 -10.19 30.23
N TYR A 442 -17.00 -11.01 31.26
CA TYR A 442 -15.69 -11.56 31.63
C TYR A 442 -15.12 -12.55 30.62
N VAL A 443 -15.97 -13.35 29.95
CA VAL A 443 -15.52 -14.33 28.96
C VAL A 443 -15.02 -13.63 27.70
N VAL A 444 -15.78 -12.65 27.17
CA VAL A 444 -15.41 -11.94 25.94
C VAL A 444 -14.16 -11.08 26.14
N TRP A 445 -14.01 -10.45 27.31
CA TRP A 445 -12.86 -9.59 27.60
C TRP A 445 -11.52 -10.35 27.67
N ASN A 446 -11.57 -11.65 27.93
CA ASN A 446 -10.38 -12.50 28.04
C ASN A 446 -10.00 -13.21 26.73
N VAL A 447 -10.67 -12.90 25.61
CA VAL A 447 -10.32 -13.47 24.30
C VAL A 447 -9.12 -12.72 23.71
N SER A 448 -8.12 -13.46 23.23
CA SER A 448 -6.96 -12.89 22.55
C SER A 448 -7.37 -12.08 21.31
N HIS A 449 -6.71 -10.94 21.08
CA HIS A 449 -6.98 -10.07 19.92
C HIS A 449 -6.94 -10.79 18.57
N SER A 450 -6.05 -11.78 18.41
CA SER A 450 -5.94 -12.57 17.18
C SER A 450 -7.17 -13.44 16.88
N LEU A 451 -8.05 -13.66 17.87
CA LEU A 451 -9.24 -14.51 17.76
C LEU A 451 -10.55 -13.72 17.71
N HIS A 452 -10.53 -12.38 17.59
CA HIS A 452 -11.77 -11.59 17.50
C HIS A 452 -12.63 -11.95 16.28
N THR A 453 -12.02 -12.20 15.12
CA THR A 453 -12.76 -12.60 13.92
C THR A 453 -13.38 -14.01 14.04
N PRO A 454 -12.64 -15.03 14.51
CA PRO A 454 -13.25 -16.31 14.91
C PRO A 454 -14.35 -16.16 15.97
N LEU A 455 -14.17 -15.29 16.97
CA LEU A 455 -15.17 -15.03 18.02
C LEU A 455 -16.46 -14.49 17.42
N MET A 456 -16.39 -13.52 16.49
CA MET A 456 -17.56 -13.01 15.76
C MET A 456 -18.28 -14.10 14.97
N SER A 457 -17.52 -15.01 14.34
CA SER A 457 -18.09 -16.16 13.61
C SER A 457 -18.81 -17.13 14.57
N VAL A 458 -18.26 -17.39 15.75
CA VAL A 458 -18.88 -18.23 16.78
C VAL A 458 -20.14 -17.59 17.34
N THR A 459 -20.11 -16.29 17.66
CA THR A 459 -21.30 -15.60 18.19
C THR A 459 -22.44 -15.57 17.17
N ASN A 460 -22.11 -15.48 15.86
CA ASN A 460 -23.11 -15.63 14.79
C ASN A 460 -23.65 -17.06 14.66
N ALA A 461 -22.86 -18.09 14.94
CA ALA A 461 -23.35 -19.46 14.99
C ALA A 461 -24.30 -19.68 16.18
N ILE A 462 -23.93 -19.14 17.36
CA ILE A 462 -24.70 -19.26 18.60
C ILE A 462 -26.01 -18.46 18.53
N SER A 463 -26.04 -17.32 17.84
CA SER A 463 -27.27 -16.53 17.64
C SER A 463 -28.37 -17.32 16.91
N GLY A 464 -28.01 -18.40 16.21
CA GLY A 464 -28.93 -19.39 15.67
C GLY A 464 -29.81 -20.12 16.70
N ILE A 465 -29.58 -19.92 18.02
CA ILE A 465 -30.42 -20.44 19.10
C ILE A 465 -31.90 -20.04 18.99
N ILE A 466 -32.21 -19.01 18.19
CA ILE A 466 -33.59 -18.65 17.80
C ILE A 466 -34.39 -19.86 17.24
N VAL A 467 -33.71 -20.89 16.73
CA VAL A 467 -34.32 -22.16 16.30
C VAL A 467 -35.15 -22.82 17.39
N VAL A 468 -34.77 -22.69 18.67
CA VAL A 468 -35.50 -23.27 19.80
C VAL A 468 -36.90 -22.68 19.89
N GLY A 469 -37.03 -21.37 19.70
CA GLY A 469 -38.33 -20.69 19.69
C GLY A 469 -39.22 -21.19 18.55
N ALA A 470 -38.67 -21.36 17.36
CA ALA A 470 -39.41 -21.86 16.20
C ALA A 470 -39.83 -23.34 16.35
N LEU A 471 -38.97 -24.18 16.92
CA LEU A 471 -39.28 -25.59 17.19
C LEU A 471 -40.44 -25.77 18.20
N LEU A 472 -40.58 -24.87 19.17
CA LEU A 472 -41.70 -24.90 20.11
C LEU A 472 -43.04 -24.48 19.48
N GLN A 473 -43.01 -23.81 18.34
CA GLN A 473 -44.19 -23.22 17.69
C GLN A 473 -44.72 -24.07 16.51
N ILE A 474 -43.86 -24.84 15.85
CA ILE A 474 -44.21 -25.59 14.63
C ILE A 474 -45.33 -26.64 14.84
N GLY A 475 -45.54 -27.12 16.07
CA GLY A 475 -46.53 -28.14 16.42
C GLY A 475 -47.87 -27.62 16.96
N GLN A 476 -48.09 -26.31 17.03
CA GLN A 476 -49.25 -25.72 17.73
C GLN A 476 -50.56 -25.65 16.91
N GLY A 477 -50.62 -26.31 15.74
CA GLY A 477 -51.87 -26.51 14.99
C GLY A 477 -52.37 -25.33 14.14
N ASN A 478 -51.71 -24.17 14.17
CA ASN A 478 -52.00 -23.06 13.26
C ASN A 478 -51.09 -23.16 12.02
N GLY A 479 -51.68 -23.37 10.83
CA GLY A 479 -50.94 -23.56 9.58
C GLY A 479 -50.03 -22.38 9.21
N PHE A 480 -50.43 -21.15 9.52
CA PHE A 480 -49.61 -19.96 9.25
C PHE A 480 -48.41 -19.85 10.20
N VAL A 481 -48.62 -20.11 11.49
CA VAL A 481 -47.54 -20.15 12.49
C VAL A 481 -46.57 -21.29 12.19
N SER A 482 -47.08 -22.43 11.73
CA SER A 482 -46.27 -23.59 11.33
C SER A 482 -45.37 -23.27 10.13
N LEU A 483 -45.90 -22.55 9.13
CA LEU A 483 -45.13 -22.09 7.98
C LEU A 483 -44.02 -21.10 8.39
N LEU A 484 -44.34 -20.10 9.21
CA LEU A 484 -43.34 -19.15 9.72
C LEU A 484 -42.27 -19.84 10.56
N SER A 485 -42.67 -20.80 11.40
CA SER A 485 -41.74 -21.59 12.21
C SER A 485 -40.82 -22.46 11.34
N PHE A 486 -41.36 -23.06 10.28
CA PHE A 486 -40.56 -23.81 9.32
C PHE A 486 -39.49 -22.93 8.63
N VAL A 487 -39.88 -21.74 8.16
CA VAL A 487 -38.93 -20.77 7.56
C VAL A 487 -37.87 -20.32 8.57
N ALA A 488 -38.28 -20.04 9.82
CA ALA A 488 -37.36 -19.65 10.88
C ALA A 488 -36.35 -20.77 11.21
N ILE A 489 -36.80 -22.05 11.24
CA ILE A 489 -35.91 -23.20 11.43
C ILE A 489 -34.91 -23.32 10.28
N LEU A 490 -35.36 -23.14 9.04
CA LEU A 490 -34.48 -23.20 7.87
C LEU A 490 -33.37 -22.13 7.94
N ILE A 491 -33.74 -20.86 8.17
CA ILE A 491 -32.79 -19.74 8.24
C ILE A 491 -31.84 -19.90 9.43
N ALA A 492 -32.37 -20.26 10.60
CA ALA A 492 -31.55 -20.50 11.78
C ALA A 492 -30.57 -21.67 11.56
N GLY A 493 -31.00 -22.73 10.86
CA GLY A 493 -30.15 -23.83 10.45
C GLY A 493 -28.96 -23.35 9.60
N ILE A 494 -29.21 -22.50 8.60
CA ILE A 494 -28.13 -21.92 7.76
C ILE A 494 -27.13 -21.15 8.62
N ASN A 495 -27.59 -20.33 9.57
CA ASN A 495 -26.71 -19.58 10.47
C ASN A 495 -25.87 -20.50 11.37
N ILE A 496 -26.46 -21.55 11.94
CA ILE A 496 -25.77 -22.54 12.78
C ILE A 496 -24.68 -23.26 11.96
N PHE A 497 -25.07 -23.91 10.85
CA PHE A 497 -24.14 -24.72 10.06
C PHE A 497 -23.06 -23.85 9.40
N GLY A 498 -23.44 -22.73 8.80
CA GLY A 498 -22.51 -21.79 8.17
C GLY A 498 -21.54 -21.19 9.18
N GLY A 499 -22.05 -20.69 10.32
CA GLY A 499 -21.23 -20.08 11.37
C GLY A 499 -20.21 -21.05 11.96
N PHE A 500 -20.60 -22.29 12.27
CA PHE A 500 -19.65 -23.29 12.78
C PHE A 500 -18.66 -23.79 11.73
N ALA A 501 -19.07 -23.93 10.46
CA ALA A 501 -18.18 -24.33 9.38
C ALA A 501 -17.09 -23.28 9.11
N VAL A 502 -17.48 -21.99 9.06
CA VAL A 502 -16.54 -20.87 8.87
C VAL A 502 -15.62 -20.74 10.08
N THR A 503 -16.16 -20.81 11.30
CA THR A 503 -15.35 -20.81 12.53
C THR A 503 -14.29 -21.91 12.47
N ARG A 504 -14.69 -23.15 12.15
CA ARG A 504 -13.77 -24.30 12.08
C ARG A 504 -12.68 -24.07 11.04
N ARG A 505 -13.03 -23.51 9.87
CA ARG A 505 -12.05 -23.16 8.83
C ARG A 505 -11.07 -22.10 9.31
N MET A 506 -11.55 -21.03 9.95
CA MET A 506 -10.72 -19.95 10.50
C MET A 506 -9.78 -20.48 11.58
N LEU A 507 -10.29 -21.25 12.56
CA LEU A 507 -9.47 -21.81 13.62
C LEU A 507 -8.42 -22.81 13.10
N ASN A 508 -8.73 -23.57 12.06
CA ASN A 508 -7.76 -24.47 11.43
C ASN A 508 -6.60 -23.72 10.76
N MET A 509 -6.78 -22.46 10.34
CA MET A 509 -5.69 -21.62 9.83
C MET A 509 -4.71 -21.20 10.95
N PHE A 510 -5.13 -21.26 12.21
CA PHE A 510 -4.27 -20.99 13.38
C PHE A 510 -3.58 -22.24 13.94
N LYS A 511 -3.95 -23.44 13.48
CA LYS A 511 -3.22 -24.66 13.84
C LYS A 511 -1.88 -24.66 13.12
N LYS A 512 -0.79 -24.58 13.87
CA LYS A 512 0.55 -24.89 13.34
C LYS A 512 0.51 -26.35 12.86
N GLY A 513 0.75 -26.54 11.56
CA GLY A 513 1.03 -27.85 10.98
C GLY A 513 2.34 -28.42 11.52
#